data_AF-A0A3R8TDB0-F1
#
_entry.id   AF-A0A3R8TDB0-F1
#
_cell.length_a   1.000
_cell.length_b   1.000
_cell.length_c   1.000
_cell.angle_alpha   90.00
_cell.angle_beta   90.00
_cell.angle_gamma   90.00
#
_symmetry.space_group_name_H-M   'P 1'
#
loop_
_entity.id
_entity.type
_entity.pdbx_description
1 polymer ?
#
loop_
_entity_poly.entity_id
_entity_poly.type
_entity_poly.pdbx_seq_one_letter_code
_entity_poly.pdbx_strand_id
1 'polypeptide(L)'
;MLLSEMYSILKELQLPVAYHHFEEGSRPRPPYLVYLVTDSDNHGADNWTYHKQNNLQVELYTTKKDLATEQKVESLFDSHLIYFEKVETYISSEKLYQITYYITLHGG
;
A
#
# COMPACT_ATOMS: atom_id res chain seq x y z
N MET A 1 -11.05 -3.63 -8.73
CA MET A 1 -10.24 -4.34 -7.71
C MET A 1 -10.74 -3.95 -6.33
N LEU A 2 -11.03 -4.94 -5.49
CA LEU A 2 -11.44 -4.78 -4.10
C LEU A 2 -10.22 -4.69 -3.17
N LEU A 3 -10.41 -4.11 -1.99
CA LEU A 3 -9.36 -4.02 -0.97
C LEU A 3 -8.83 -5.40 -0.54
N SER A 4 -9.70 -6.42 -0.49
CA SER A 4 -9.33 -7.80 -0.18
C SER A 4 -8.44 -8.45 -1.24
N GLU A 5 -8.61 -8.06 -2.50
CA GLU A 5 -7.75 -8.52 -3.60
C GLU A 5 -6.35 -7.92 -3.46
N MET A 6 -6.27 -6.61 -3.17
CA MET A 6 -4.98 -5.96 -2.88
C MET A 6 -4.25 -6.63 -1.73
N TYR A 7 -4.94 -6.94 -0.62
CA TYR A 7 -4.31 -7.67 0.49
C TYR A 7 -3.75 -9.03 0.04
N SER A 8 -4.49 -9.76 -0.80
CA SER A 8 -4.07 -11.06 -1.32
C SER A 8 -2.82 -10.94 -2.19
N ILE A 9 -2.76 -9.92 -3.05
CA ILE A 9 -1.60 -9.59 -3.89
C ILE A 9 -0.39 -9.26 -3.01
N LEU A 10 -0.52 -8.36 -2.03
CA LEU A 10 0.59 -7.99 -1.15
C LEU A 10 1.17 -9.18 -0.35
N LYS A 11 0.34 -10.18 -0.05
CA LYS A 11 0.77 -11.41 0.64
C LYS A 11 1.71 -12.29 -0.20
N GLU A 12 1.72 -12.15 -1.53
CA GLU A 12 2.64 -12.87 -2.42
C GLU A 12 4.11 -12.50 -2.19
N LEU A 13 4.38 -11.30 -1.66
CA LEU A 13 5.74 -10.84 -1.31
C LEU A 13 6.35 -11.60 -0.13
N GLN A 14 5.54 -12.37 0.61
CA GLN A 14 5.95 -13.07 1.83
C GLN A 14 6.54 -12.13 2.90
N LEU A 15 6.14 -10.86 2.87
CA LEU A 15 6.45 -9.87 3.88
C LEU A 15 5.32 -9.80 4.92
N PRO A 16 5.61 -9.34 6.15
CA PRO A 16 4.56 -8.93 7.07
C PRO A 16 3.75 -7.79 6.47
N VAL A 17 2.43 -7.92 6.48
CA VAL A 17 1.49 -6.92 5.95
C VAL A 17 0.44 -6.64 7.02
N ALA A 18 0.16 -5.35 7.28
CA ALA A 18 -0.94 -4.94 8.15
C ALA A 18 -1.79 -3.86 7.49
N TYR A 19 -3.08 -3.82 7.85
CA TYR A 19 -3.95 -2.73 7.47
C TYR A 19 -3.80 -1.57 8.47
N HIS A 20 -3.53 -0.37 7.98
CA HIS A 20 -3.37 0.89 8.72
C HIS A 20 -2.20 0.94 9.73
N HIS A 21 -1.99 -0.07 10.55
CA HIS A 21 -0.91 -0.09 11.54
C HIS A 21 -0.62 -1.52 12.03
N PHE A 22 0.57 -1.69 12.61
CA PHE A 22 0.84 -2.80 13.52
C PHE A 22 0.59 -2.34 14.96
N GLU A 23 -0.04 -3.20 15.77
CA GLU A 23 -0.22 -2.94 17.20
C GLU A 23 1.12 -2.66 17.91
N GLU A 24 1.08 -1.86 18.96
CA GLU A 24 2.26 -1.52 19.75
C GLU A 24 2.92 -2.79 20.29
N GLY A 25 4.24 -2.91 20.12
CA GLY A 25 5.00 -4.11 20.49
C GLY A 25 4.86 -5.30 19.53
N SER A 26 3.92 -5.25 18.57
CA SER A 26 3.72 -6.29 17.54
C SER A 26 4.29 -5.90 16.18
N ARG A 27 4.93 -4.72 16.08
CA ARG A 27 5.59 -4.27 14.85
C ARG A 27 6.75 -5.22 14.48
N PRO A 28 6.72 -5.86 13.30
CA PRO A 28 7.79 -6.75 12.86
C PRO A 28 9.07 -5.97 12.57
N ARG A 29 10.20 -6.66 12.52
CA ARG A 29 11.43 -6.07 12.02
C ARG A 29 11.29 -5.79 10.50
N PRO A 30 11.64 -4.59 10.01
CA PRO A 30 11.64 -4.33 8.58
C PRO A 30 12.51 -5.33 7.79
N PRO A 31 12.14 -5.69 6.55
CA PRO A 31 11.08 -5.06 5.75
C PRO A 31 9.65 -5.51 6.12
N TYR A 32 8.71 -4.56 6.11
CA TYR A 32 7.28 -4.84 6.26
C TYR A 32 6.45 -3.84 5.44
N LEU A 33 5.19 -4.21 5.20
CA LEU A 33 4.21 -3.40 4.47
C LEU A 33 3.07 -2.97 5.39
N VAL A 34 2.61 -1.74 5.18
CA VAL A 34 1.33 -1.25 5.68
C VAL A 34 0.49 -0.82 4.48
N TYR A 35 -0.81 -1.07 4.50
CA TYR A 35 -1.71 -0.53 3.48
C TYR A 35 -2.96 0.06 4.12
N LEU A 36 -3.49 1.14 3.56
CA LEU A 36 -4.68 1.81 4.08
C LEU A 36 -5.42 2.54 2.96
N VAL A 37 -6.75 2.62 3.11
CA VAL A 37 -7.57 3.53 2.30
C VAL A 37 -7.44 4.91 2.93
N THR A 38 -7.01 5.90 2.15
CA THR A 38 -6.85 7.27 2.63
C THR A 38 -8.11 8.10 2.45
N ASP A 39 -8.78 7.89 1.32
CA ASP A 39 -10.03 8.54 0.99
C ASP A 39 -10.78 7.75 -0.09
N SER A 40 -11.96 8.24 -0.45
CA SER A 40 -12.76 7.70 -1.56
C SER A 40 -13.16 8.84 -2.50
N ASP A 41 -13.04 8.60 -3.80
CA ASP A 41 -13.42 9.53 -4.86
C ASP A 41 -14.67 9.01 -5.60
N ASN A 42 -15.77 8.93 -4.84
CA ASN A 42 -17.00 8.31 -5.31
C ASN A 42 -17.76 9.23 -6.28
N HIS A 43 -18.24 8.67 -7.39
CA HIS A 43 -19.19 9.36 -8.27
C HIS A 43 -20.63 8.92 -7.95
N GLY A 44 -21.52 9.90 -7.79
CA GLY A 44 -22.91 9.68 -7.40
C GLY A 44 -23.89 10.68 -8.01
N ALA A 45 -25.16 10.26 -8.09
CA ALA A 45 -26.31 11.07 -8.51
C ALA A 45 -27.52 10.65 -7.67
N ASP A 46 -28.48 11.56 -7.46
CA ASP A 46 -29.76 11.27 -6.78
C ASP A 46 -29.63 10.50 -5.45
N ASN A 47 -28.66 10.91 -4.62
CA ASN A 47 -28.37 10.30 -3.31
C ASN A 47 -27.86 8.85 -3.38
N TRP A 48 -27.36 8.41 -4.55
CA TRP A 48 -26.82 7.07 -4.81
C TRP A 48 -25.39 7.13 -5.38
N THR A 49 -24.47 6.32 -4.85
CA THR A 49 -23.12 6.14 -5.40
C THR A 49 -23.12 5.00 -6.42
N TYR A 50 -22.92 5.31 -7.70
CA TYR A 50 -22.91 4.30 -8.77
C TYR A 50 -21.48 3.90 -9.19
N HIS A 51 -20.46 4.71 -8.87
CA HIS A 51 -19.06 4.29 -8.98
C HIS A 51 -18.33 4.55 -7.68
N LYS A 52 -17.80 3.48 -7.09
CA LYS A 52 -16.97 3.55 -5.90
C LYS A 52 -15.51 3.54 -6.31
N GLN A 53 -14.75 4.52 -5.85
CA GLN A 53 -13.32 4.58 -6.07
C GLN A 53 -12.64 4.84 -4.73
N ASN A 54 -11.67 4.01 -4.38
CA ASN A 54 -10.90 4.18 -3.16
C ASN A 54 -9.46 4.52 -3.52
N ASN A 55 -8.91 5.55 -2.90
CA ASN A 55 -7.49 5.83 -2.98
C ASN A 55 -6.79 5.09 -1.85
N LEU A 56 -5.77 4.34 -2.22
CA LEU A 56 -5.01 3.47 -1.35
C LEU A 56 -3.57 3.96 -1.26
N GLN A 57 -3.02 3.91 -0.05
CA GLN A 57 -1.58 3.96 0.17
C GLN A 57 -1.09 2.56 0.54
N VAL A 58 0.00 2.14 -0.11
CA VAL A 58 0.82 0.99 0.32
C VAL A 58 2.18 1.54 0.70
N GLU A 59 2.63 1.24 1.91
CA GLU A 59 3.85 1.76 2.49
C GLU A 59 4.84 0.63 2.73
N LEU A 60 6.02 0.71 2.13
CA LEU A 60 7.15 -0.17 2.40
C LEU A 60 8.12 0.49 3.37
N TYR A 61 8.35 -0.16 4.51
CA TYR A 61 9.32 0.28 5.50
C TYR A 61 10.57 -0.60 5.48
N THR A 62 11.74 0.01 5.46
CA THR A 62 13.05 -0.66 5.44
C THR A 62 14.07 0.06 6.34
N THR A 63 15.05 -0.67 6.88
CA THR A 63 16.11 -0.08 7.75
C THR A 63 17.23 0.61 6.96
N LYS A 64 17.30 0.35 5.66
CA LYS A 64 18.26 0.91 4.71
C LYS A 64 17.54 1.07 3.37
N LYS A 65 18.07 1.90 2.48
CA LYS A 65 17.61 1.95 1.08
C LYS A 65 17.83 0.58 0.43
N ASP A 66 16.77 -0.23 0.39
CA ASP A 66 16.78 -1.61 -0.10
C ASP A 66 16.10 -1.69 -1.47
N LEU A 67 16.89 -1.40 -2.50
CA LEU A 67 16.44 -1.40 -3.90
C LEU A 67 15.91 -2.76 -4.34
N ALA A 68 16.40 -3.87 -3.75
CA ALA A 68 15.95 -5.20 -4.14
C ALA A 68 14.53 -5.48 -3.62
N THR A 69 14.22 -5.05 -2.39
CA THR A 69 12.88 -5.18 -1.84
C THR A 69 11.90 -4.22 -2.51
N GLU A 70 12.32 -2.98 -2.77
CA GLU A 70 11.54 -2.01 -3.57
C GLU A 70 11.17 -2.59 -4.94
N GLN A 71 12.15 -3.07 -5.70
CA GLN A 71 11.91 -3.64 -7.04
C GLN A 71 10.96 -4.84 -7.00
N LYS A 72 11.00 -5.67 -5.95
CA LYS A 72 10.05 -6.79 -5.79
C LYS A 72 8.61 -6.31 -5.63
N VAL A 73 8.40 -5.25 -4.86
CA VAL A 73 7.07 -4.65 -4.68
C VAL A 73 6.56 -4.10 -6.01
N GLU A 74 7.39 -3.35 -6.72
CA GLU A 74 7.03 -2.76 -8.02
C GLU A 74 6.74 -3.83 -9.07
N SER A 75 7.59 -4.85 -9.18
CA SER A 75 7.38 -5.96 -10.11
C SER A 75 6.12 -6.77 -9.78
N LEU A 76 5.73 -6.87 -8.51
CA LEU A 76 4.45 -7.46 -8.14
C LEU A 76 3.30 -6.60 -8.67
N PHE A 77 3.33 -5.29 -8.46
CA PHE A 77 2.30 -4.39 -8.99
C PHE A 77 2.22 -4.45 -10.52
N ASP A 78 3.36 -4.43 -11.22
CA ASP A 78 3.42 -4.57 -12.68
C ASP A 78 2.78 -5.88 -13.15
N SER A 79 3.05 -7.00 -12.46
CA SER A 79 2.51 -8.32 -12.83
C SER A 79 0.98 -8.42 -12.69
N HIS A 80 0.40 -7.59 -11.81
CA HIS A 80 -1.04 -7.48 -11.59
C HIS A 80 -1.65 -6.26 -12.32
N LEU A 81 -0.89 -5.59 -13.19
CA LEU A 81 -1.31 -4.40 -13.95
C LEU A 81 -1.81 -3.26 -13.06
N ILE A 82 -1.20 -3.10 -11.87
CA ILE A 82 -1.52 -2.05 -10.92
C ILE A 82 -0.67 -0.82 -11.24
N TYR A 83 -1.32 0.26 -11.65
CA TYR A 83 -0.68 1.56 -11.76
C TYR A 83 -0.47 2.18 -10.37
N PHE A 84 0.67 2.82 -10.17
CA PHE A 84 1.01 3.52 -8.94
C PHE A 84 1.88 4.75 -9.22
N GLU A 85 1.76 5.74 -8.33
CA GLU A 85 2.76 6.79 -8.15
C GLU A 85 3.51 6.52 -6.84
N LYS A 86 4.76 6.97 -6.69
CA LYS A 86 5.53 6.74 -5.46
C LYS A 86 6.24 7.97 -4.93
N VAL A 87 6.40 8.02 -3.61
CA VAL A 87 7.26 8.96 -2.90
C VAL A 87 8.12 8.22 -1.89
N GLU A 88 9.37 8.63 -1.73
CA GLU A 88 10.27 8.13 -0.70
C GLU A 88 10.49 9.19 0.37
N THR A 89 10.53 8.76 1.63
CA THR A 89 10.85 9.61 2.79
C THR A 89 11.71 8.84 3.78
N TYR A 90 12.69 9.51 4.39
CA TYR A 90 13.43 8.98 5.52
C TYR A 90 12.85 9.51 6.83
N ILE A 91 12.33 8.61 7.67
CA ILE A 91 11.77 8.94 8.98
C ILE A 91 12.91 8.94 10.00
N SER A 92 13.51 10.10 10.24
CA SER A 92 14.69 10.25 11.10
C SER A 92 14.46 9.78 12.54
N SER A 93 13.27 9.96 13.10
CA SER A 93 12.92 9.52 14.47
C SER A 93 12.93 8.00 14.61
N GLU A 94 12.55 7.28 13.56
CA GLU A 94 12.47 5.82 13.53
C GLU A 94 13.69 5.17 12.88
N LYS A 95 14.52 5.97 12.19
CA LYS A 95 15.65 5.52 11.36
C LYS A 95 15.22 4.53 10.26
N LEU A 96 14.05 4.79 9.66
CA LEU A 96 13.48 3.95 8.60
C LEU A 96 13.36 4.74 7.30
N TYR A 97 13.54 4.04 6.18
CA TYR A 97 13.12 4.48 4.87
C TYR A 97 11.69 4.00 4.64
N GLN A 98 10.81 4.92 4.28
CA GLN A 98 9.43 4.67 3.88
C GLN A 98 9.29 4.99 2.39
N ILE A 99 8.75 4.04 1.63
CA ILE A 99 8.28 4.28 0.27
C ILE A 99 6.77 4.14 0.29
N THR A 100 6.06 5.21 -0.07
CA THR A 100 4.60 5.21 -0.18
C THR A 100 4.20 5.14 -1.65
N TYR A 101 3.44 4.12 -1.99
CA TYR A 101 2.80 3.93 -3.28
C TYR A 101 1.35 4.38 -3.19
N TYR A 102 0.94 5.28 -4.09
CA TYR A 102 -0.41 5.76 -4.23
C TYR A 102 -1.10 5.00 -5.36
N ILE A 103 -2.19 4.30 -5.03
CA ILE A 103 -2.92 3.42 -5.93
C ILE A 103 -4.40 3.78 -5.90
N THR A 104 -4.99 3.96 -7.07
CA THR A 104 -6.44 4.14 -7.19
C THR A 104 -7.10 2.78 -7.48
N LEU A 105 -7.97 2.35 -6.57
CA LEU A 105 -8.79 1.15 -6.74
C LEU A 105 -10.14 1.55 -7.34
N HIS A 106 -10.36 1.18 -8.60
CA HIS A 106 -11.67 1.27 -9.21
C HIS A 106 -12.53 0.08 -8.73
N GLY A 107 -13.55 0.38 -7.93
CA GLY A 107 -14.58 -0.57 -7.51
C GLY A 107 -15.64 -0.67 -8.60
N GLY A 108 -15.84 -1.89 -9.11
CA GLY A 108 -17.00 -2.24 -9.94
C GLY A 108 -18.26 -2.37 -9.09
#